data_AF-A0A414KKR2-F1
#
_entry.id   AF-A0A414KKR2-F1
#
_cell.length_a   1.000
_cell.length_b   1.000
_cell.length_c   1.000
_cell.angle_alpha   90.00
_cell.angle_beta   90.00
_cell.angle_gamma   90.00
#
_symmetry.space_group_name_H-M   'P 1'
#
loop_
_entity.id
_entity.type
_entity.pdbx_description
1 polymer ?
#
loop_
_entity_poly.entity_id
_entity_poly.type
_entity_poly.pdbx_seq_one_letter_code
_entity_poly.pdbx_strand_id
1 'polypeptide(L)'
;MAKRSCRRTTDENLIHKKAVEMRKKTDEQLVHYVEDRVEKARSEGFNCGKASVPKTGEGAKEFIAFLQLNKIPGIGAVTINKLIKVAEENGYL
;
A
#
# COMPACT_ATOMS: atom_id res chain seq x y z
N MET A 1 -26.19 11.12 44.73
CA MET A 1 -25.22 11.13 43.60
C MET A 1 -24.11 10.14 43.92
N ALA A 2 -23.97 9.06 43.13
CA ALA A 2 -22.87 8.12 43.34
C ALA A 2 -21.53 8.83 43.10
N LYS A 3 -20.59 8.76 44.05
CA LYS A 3 -19.23 9.28 43.86
C LYS A 3 -18.59 8.51 42.70
N ARG A 4 -18.14 9.22 41.65
CA ARG A 4 -17.29 8.61 40.61
C ARG A 4 -16.07 8.01 41.30
N SER A 5 -15.78 6.74 41.00
CA SER A 5 -14.53 6.09 41.42
C SER A 5 -13.36 6.95 40.97
N CYS A 6 -12.57 7.44 41.92
CA CYS A 6 -11.38 8.26 41.67
C CYS A 6 -10.19 7.42 41.18
N ARG A 7 -10.33 6.09 41.09
CA ARG A 7 -9.33 5.20 40.52
C ARG A 7 -9.50 5.11 39.01
N ARG A 8 -8.41 5.37 38.29
CA ARG A 8 -8.30 5.09 36.86
C ARG A 8 -8.50 3.60 36.62
N THR A 9 -9.32 3.29 35.62
CA THR A 9 -9.46 1.94 35.06
C THR A 9 -8.14 1.47 34.44
N THR A 10 -8.03 0.17 34.16
CA THR A 10 -6.83 -0.40 33.52
C THR A 10 -6.54 0.25 32.16
N ASP A 11 -7.59 0.53 31.38
CA ASP A 11 -7.47 1.20 30.09
C ASP A 11 -7.00 2.66 30.23
N GLU A 12 -7.58 3.41 31.17
CA GLU A 12 -7.13 4.77 31.48
C GLU A 12 -5.66 4.81 31.94
N ASN A 13 -5.19 3.78 32.65
CA ASN A 13 -3.79 3.66 33.03
C ASN A 13 -2.87 3.38 31.82
N LEU A 14 -3.31 2.59 30.85
CA LEU A 14 -2.58 2.33 29.60
C LEU A 14 -2.45 3.61 28.76
N ILE A 15 -3.54 4.34 28.58
CA ILE A 15 -3.54 5.61 27.85
C ILE A 15 -2.63 6.63 28.56
N HIS A 16 -2.74 6.73 29.89
CA HIS A 16 -1.89 7.61 30.67
C HIS A 16 -0.40 7.28 30.51
N LYS A 17 -0.02 6.00 30.60
CA LYS A 17 1.37 5.56 30.41
C LYS A 17 1.89 5.96 29.04
N LYS A 18 1.16 5.67 27.97
CA LYS A 18 1.53 6.06 26.60
C LYS A 18 1.68 7.57 26.47
N ALA A 19 0.75 8.35 27.03
CA ALA A 19 0.82 9.80 26.99
C ALA A 19 2.04 10.36 27.75
N VAL A 20 2.40 9.76 28.89
CA VAL A 20 3.60 10.12 29.64
C VAL A 20 4.86 9.80 28.84
N GLU A 21 4.93 8.63 28.21
CA GLU A 21 6.06 8.24 27.35
C GLU A 21 6.21 9.20 26.16
N MET A 22 5.12 9.57 25.51
CA MET A 22 5.13 10.53 24.39
C MET A 22 5.67 11.90 24.79
N ARG A 23 5.28 12.43 25.96
CA ARG A 23 5.77 13.72 26.47
C ARG A 23 7.24 13.69 26.89
N LYS A 24 7.80 12.50 27.13
CA LYS A 24 9.20 12.31 27.52
C LYS A 24 10.14 12.10 26.33
N LYS A 25 9.61 11.83 25.14
CA LYS A 25 10.40 11.72 23.91
C LYS A 25 10.87 13.10 23.47
N THR A 26 12.04 13.15 22.84
CA THR A 26 12.53 14.36 22.16
C THR A 26 11.82 14.53 20.81
N ASP A 27 11.85 15.75 20.27
CA ASP A 27 11.25 16.05 18.97
C ASP A 27 11.83 15.15 17.86
N GLU A 28 13.15 14.92 17.87
CA GLU A 28 13.82 14.01 16.92
C GLU A 28 13.29 12.56 17.02
N GLN A 29 13.13 12.04 18.24
CA GLN A 29 12.57 10.69 18.45
C GLN A 29 11.11 10.59 18.02
N LEU A 30 10.35 11.68 18.14
CA LEU A 30 8.96 11.75 17.68
C LEU A 30 8.89 11.78 16.16
N VAL A 31 9.76 12.56 15.51
CA VAL A 31 9.87 12.63 14.05
C VAL A 31 10.20 11.25 13.47
N HIS A 32 11.26 10.60 13.97
CA HIS A 32 11.62 9.25 13.53
C HIS A 32 10.50 8.23 13.72
N TYR A 33 9.81 8.26 14.87
CA TYR A 33 8.69 7.36 15.12
C TYR A 33 7.55 7.54 14.11
N VAL A 34 7.29 8.77 13.65
CA VAL A 34 6.27 9.05 12.63
C VAL A 34 6.74 8.60 11.25
N GLU A 35 7.97 8.96 10.86
CA GLU A 35 8.55 8.61 9.57
C GLU A 35 8.61 7.09 9.38
N ASP A 36 9.10 6.34 10.38
CA ASP A 36 9.17 4.88 10.34
C ASP A 36 7.79 4.24 10.15
N ARG A 37 6.74 4.80 10.78
CA ARG A 37 5.38 4.27 10.64
C ARG A 37 4.78 4.56 9.28
N VAL A 38 5.06 5.74 8.73
CA VAL A 38 4.62 6.10 7.39
C VAL A 38 5.32 5.24 6.36
N GLU A 39 6.64 5.06 6.49
CA GLU A 39 7.42 4.24 5.57
C GLU A 39 7.03 2.77 5.67
N LYS A 40 6.80 2.27 6.89
CA LYS A 40 6.26 0.93 7.12
C LYS A 40 4.90 0.76 6.44
N ALA A 41 3.96 1.69 6.61
CA ALA A 41 2.65 1.63 5.97
C ALA A 41 2.74 1.68 4.43
N ARG A 42 3.65 2.49 3.87
CA ARG A 42 3.93 2.51 2.42
C ARG A 42 4.48 1.17 1.95
N SER A 43 5.48 0.63 2.63
CA SER A 43 6.12 -0.63 2.28
C SER A 43 5.16 -1.82 2.40
N GLU A 44 4.33 -1.87 3.44
CA GLU A 44 3.31 -2.89 3.64
C GLU A 44 2.21 -2.78 2.58
N GLY A 45 1.72 -1.58 2.29
CA GLY A 45 0.76 -1.36 1.20
C GLY A 45 1.30 -1.79 -0.16
N PHE A 46 2.54 -1.42 -0.47
CA PHE A 46 3.21 -1.81 -1.71
C PHE A 46 3.40 -3.32 -1.82
N ASN A 47 3.86 -3.97 -0.75
CA ASN A 47 4.11 -5.41 -0.72
C ASN A 47 2.80 -6.22 -0.79
N CYS A 48 1.73 -5.78 -0.11
CA CYS A 48 0.39 -6.37 -0.24
C CYS A 48 -0.13 -6.23 -1.67
N GLY A 49 0.04 -5.06 -2.29
CA GLY A 49 -0.29 -4.84 -3.69
C GLY A 49 0.44 -5.83 -4.61
N LYS A 50 1.77 -5.92 -4.48
CA LYS A 50 2.60 -6.85 -5.25
C LYS A 50 2.23 -8.32 -5.03
N ALA A 51 1.87 -8.71 -3.80
CA ALA A 51 1.45 -10.07 -3.48
C ALA A 51 0.05 -10.43 -4.01
N SER A 52 -0.82 -9.42 -4.17
CA SER A 52 -2.17 -9.59 -4.73
C SER A 52 -2.19 -9.71 -6.26
N VAL A 53 -1.09 -9.32 -6.94
CA VAL A 53 -0.94 -9.53 -8.38
C VAL A 53 -0.61 -11.01 -8.63
N PRO A 54 -1.35 -11.71 -9.51
CA PRO A 54 -1.00 -13.06 -9.94
C PRO A 54 0.44 -13.08 -10.46
N LYS A 55 1.26 -14.02 -9.97
CA LYS A 55 2.70 -14.13 -10.34
C LYS A 55 2.93 -14.62 -11.77
N THR A 56 1.89 -15.08 -12.44
CA THR A 56 1.96 -15.36 -13.86
C THR A 56 1.99 -14.01 -14.58
N GLY A 57 3.01 -13.75 -15.41
CA GLY A 57 3.07 -12.61 -16.34
C GLY A 57 1.97 -12.64 -17.41
N GLU A 58 0.83 -13.25 -17.09
CA GLU A 58 -0.35 -13.42 -17.90
C GLU A 58 -1.12 -12.11 -18.01
N GLY A 59 -1.10 -11.20 -17.02
CA GLY A 59 -1.90 -9.97 -17.07
C GLY A 59 -1.64 -9.10 -18.31
N ALA A 60 -0.38 -8.91 -18.71
CA ALA A 60 -0.05 -8.17 -19.92
C ALA A 60 -0.34 -8.98 -21.20
N LYS A 61 -0.10 -10.30 -21.19
CA LYS A 61 -0.39 -11.22 -22.30
C LYS A 61 -1.90 -11.30 -22.57
N GLU A 62 -2.70 -11.46 -21.53
CA GLU A 62 -4.16 -11.52 -21.54
C GLU A 62 -4.76 -10.19 -21.99
N PHE A 63 -4.22 -9.06 -21.51
CA PHE A 63 -4.66 -7.75 -21.96
C PHE A 63 -4.43 -7.56 -23.47
N ILE A 64 -3.25 -7.92 -23.96
CA ILE A 64 -2.94 -7.82 -25.39
C ILE A 64 -3.81 -8.77 -26.21
N ALA A 65 -4.03 -10.01 -25.74
CA ALA A 65 -4.92 -10.97 -26.38
C ALA A 65 -6.38 -10.47 -26.40
N PHE A 66 -6.85 -9.85 -25.32
CA PHE A 66 -8.18 -9.24 -25.23
C PHE A 66 -8.34 -8.13 -26.29
N LEU A 67 -7.36 -7.26 -26.45
CA LEU A 67 -7.39 -6.20 -27.46
C LEU A 67 -7.43 -6.76 -28.90
N GLN A 68 -6.73 -7.86 -29.15
CA GLN A 68 -6.75 -8.55 -30.44
C GLN A 68 -8.12 -9.19 -30.73
N LEU A 69 -8.75 -9.80 -29.72
CA LEU A 69 -10.02 -10.52 -29.86
C LEU A 69 -11.22 -9.57 -30.04
N ASN A 70 -11.26 -8.45 -29.31
CA ASN A 70 -12.43 -7.57 -29.25
C ASN A 70 -12.51 -6.55 -30.39
N LYS A 71 -11.50 -6.47 -31.28
CA LYS A 71 -11.45 -5.61 -32.48
C LYS A 71 -12.03 -4.20 -32.24
N ILE A 72 -11.52 -3.54 -31.21
CA ILE A 72 -12.00 -2.22 -30.78
C ILE A 72 -11.70 -1.19 -31.88
N PRO A 73 -12.69 -0.40 -32.34
CA PRO A 73 -12.47 0.65 -33.34
C PRO A 73 -11.36 1.61 -32.92
N GLY A 74 -10.39 1.84 -33.82
CA GLY A 74 -9.21 2.67 -33.55
C GLY A 74 -8.00 1.94 -32.94
N ILE A 75 -8.16 0.68 -32.51
CA ILE A 75 -7.04 -0.17 -32.07
C ILE A 75 -6.74 -1.19 -33.18
N GLY A 76 -5.75 -0.85 -34.00
CA GLY A 76 -5.28 -1.70 -35.09
C GLY A 76 -3.99 -2.46 -34.77
N ALA A 77 -3.52 -3.27 -35.72
CA ALA A 77 -2.30 -4.08 -35.59
C ALA A 77 -1.06 -3.25 -35.21
N VAL A 78 -0.94 -2.02 -35.72
CA VAL A 78 0.18 -1.12 -35.41
C VAL A 78 0.20 -0.75 -33.92
N THR A 79 -0.96 -0.45 -33.34
CA THR A 79 -1.09 -0.10 -31.93
C THR A 79 -0.77 -1.31 -31.05
N ILE A 80 -1.25 -2.49 -31.44
CA ILE A 80 -0.99 -3.74 -30.72
C ILE A 80 0.50 -4.10 -30.75
N ASN A 81 1.17 -3.96 -31.89
CA ASN A 81 2.61 -4.22 -31.99
C ASN A 81 3.44 -3.23 -31.15
N LYS A 82 3.03 -1.96 -31.05
CA LYS A 82 3.66 -1.00 -30.14
C LYS A 82 3.51 -1.43 -28.68
N LEU A 83 2.32 -1.89 -28.29
CA LEU A 83 2.07 -2.38 -26.93
C LEU A 83 2.91 -3.62 -26.60
N ILE A 84 3.02 -4.58 -27.53
CA ILE A 84 3.88 -5.76 -27.36
C ILE A 84 5.34 -5.33 -27.15
N LYS A 85 5.87 -4.47 -28.02
CA LYS A 85 7.26 -4.00 -27.94
C LYS A 85 7.57 -3.31 -26.62
N VAL A 86 6.70 -2.39 -26.18
CA VAL A 86 6.85 -1.70 -24.89
C VAL A 86 6.77 -2.71 -23.74
N ALA A 87 5.90 -3.71 -23.85
CA ALA A 87 5.73 -4.71 -22.81
C ALA A 87 6.96 -5.64 -22.69
N GLU A 88 7.59 -6.01 -23.81
CA GLU A 88 8.87 -6.75 -23.82
C GLU A 88 10.03 -5.89 -23.26
N GLU A 89 10.17 -4.64 -23.71
CA GLU A 89 11.25 -3.73 -23.29
C GLU A 89 11.25 -3.48 -21.78
N ASN A 90 10.08 -3.48 -21.14
CA ASN A 90 9.92 -3.25 -19.71
C ASN A 90 9.77 -4.55 -18.90
N GLY A 91 9.89 -5.73 -19.52
CA GLY A 91 9.83 -7.03 -18.83
C GLY A 91 8.44 -7.43 -18.32
N TYR A 92 7.38 -6.93 -18.98
CA TYR A 92 5.99 -7.31 -18.70
C TYR A 92 5.52 -8.57 -19.45
N LEU A 93 6.25 -8.98 -20.50
CA LEU A 93 6.00 -10.19 -21.31
C LEU A 93 7.18 -11.16 -21.22
#